data_AF-A0A8I1A1B2-F1
#
_entry.id   AF-A0A8I1A1B2-F1
#
_cell.length_a   1.000
_cell.length_b   1.000
_cell.length_c   1.000
_cell.angle_alpha   90.00
_cell.angle_beta   90.00
_cell.angle_gamma   90.00
#
_symmetry.space_group_name_H-M   'P 1'
#
loop_
_entity.id
_entity.type
_entity.pdbx_description
1 polymer ?
#
loop_
_entity_poly.entity_id
_entity_poly.type
_entity_poly.pdbx_seq_one_letter_code
_entity_poly.pdbx_strand_id
1 'polypeptide(L)' 'MFLLSLDEIERVKRLRNIRGITGLADASGMDRKTWSKAIRDRRPTPQVLDALATLGARPDRVLIAEEPISTSSAA' A
#
# COMPACT_ATOMS: atom_id res chain seq x y z
N MET A 1 -12.91 6.48 3.16
CA MET A 1 -12.77 5.44 2.11
C MET A 1 -11.79 4.35 2.59
N PHE A 2 -11.52 3.29 1.81
CA PHE A 2 -10.39 2.38 2.12
C PHE A 2 -9.08 2.87 1.49
N LEU A 3 -8.02 2.84 2.28
CA LEU A 3 -6.66 3.22 1.88
C LEU A 3 -5.72 2.03 2.01
N LEU A 4 -4.65 2.03 1.21
CA LEU A 4 -3.52 1.13 1.40
C LEU A 4 -2.83 1.43 2.73
N SER A 5 -2.53 0.36 3.47
CA SER A 5 -1.69 0.39 4.66
C SER A 5 -0.23 0.55 4.27
N LEU A 6 0.38 1.69 4.62
CA LEU A 6 1.81 1.91 4.37
C LEU A 6 2.67 1.00 5.25
N ASP A 7 2.23 0.73 6.47
CA ASP A 7 2.92 -0.20 7.38
C ASP A 7 2.98 -1.61 6.80
N GLU A 8 1.89 -2.06 6.19
CA GLU A 8 1.84 -3.38 5.56
C GLU A 8 2.71 -3.42 4.29
N ILE A 9 2.74 -2.36 3.49
CA ILE A 9 3.65 -2.24 2.34
C ILE A 9 5.11 -2.30 2.80
N GLU A 10 5.48 -1.59 3.87
CA GLU A 10 6.82 -1.64 4.43
C GLU A 10 7.15 -3.02 5.03
N ARG A 11 6.18 -3.71 5.64
CA ARG A 11 6.35 -5.08 6.12
C ARG A 11 6.63 -6.03 4.97
N VAL A 12 5.87 -5.95 3.87
CA VAL A 12 6.09 -6.76 2.66
C VAL A 12 7.48 -6.49 2.08
N LYS A 13 7.90 -5.22 2.04
CA LYS A 13 9.26 -4.87 1.60
C LYS A 13 10.33 -5.55 2.44
N ARG A 14 10.20 -5.50 3.78
CA ARG A 14 11.14 -6.19 4.69
C ARG A 14 11.12 -7.71 4.51
N LEU A 15 9.93 -8.30 4.39
CA LEU A 15 9.74 -9.75 4.19
C LEU A 15 10.47 -10.26 2.94
N ARG A 16 10.42 -9.49 1.84
CA ARG A 16 11.00 -9.87 0.55
C ARG A 16 12.37 -9.25 0.30
N ASN A 17 12.97 -8.61 1.31
CA ASN A 17 14.23 -7.86 1.20
C ASN A 17 14.24 -6.82 0.05
N ILE A 18 13.08 -6.23 -0.23
CA ILE A 18 12.89 -5.24 -1.29
C ILE A 18 13.33 -3.87 -0.80
N ARG A 19 14.22 -3.23 -1.57
CA ARG A 19 14.70 -1.88 -1.32
C ARG A 19 13.96 -0.87 -2.20
N GLY A 20 13.15 -0.04 -1.55
CA GLY A 20 12.45 1.08 -2.20
C GLY A 20 11.44 0.67 -3.28
N ILE A 21 11.08 1.63 -4.12
CA ILE A 21 10.04 1.49 -5.15
C ILE A 21 10.54 0.65 -6.33
N THR A 22 11.80 0.79 -6.73
CA THR A 22 12.38 0.03 -7.84
C THR A 22 12.31 -1.47 -7.59
N GLY A 23 12.74 -1.94 -6.42
CA GLY A 23 12.65 -3.36 -6.11
C GLY A 23 11.20 -3.85 -5.97
N LEU A 24 10.26 -2.98 -5.62
CA LEU A 24 8.84 -3.31 -5.55
C LEU A 24 8.26 -3.55 -6.94
N ALA A 25 8.62 -2.67 -7.88
CA ALA A 25 8.30 -2.78 -9.30
C ALA A 25 8.87 -4.07 -9.90
N ASP A 26 10.15 -4.35 -9.65
CA ASP A 26 10.81 -5.54 -10.15
C ASP A 26 10.19 -6.83 -9.57
N ALA A 27 9.92 -6.85 -8.27
CA ALA A 27 9.36 -8.03 -7.60
C ALA A 27 7.89 -8.30 -7.96
N SER A 28 7.13 -7.28 -8.35
CA SER A 28 5.72 -7.42 -8.73
C SER A 28 5.48 -7.42 -10.24
N GLY A 29 6.50 -7.17 -11.07
CA GLY A 29 6.36 -6.99 -12.52
C GLY A 29 5.55 -5.75 -12.92
N MET A 30 5.45 -4.74 -12.04
CA MET A 30 4.68 -3.51 -12.30
C MET A 30 5.61 -2.32 -12.51
N ASP A 31 5.13 -1.28 -13.17
CA ASP A 31 5.90 -0.05 -13.35
C ASP A 31 6.17 0.69 -12.04
N ARG A 32 7.37 1.28 -11.93
CA ARG A 32 7.76 2.18 -10.83
C ARG A 32 6.75 3.32 -10.64
N LYS A 33 6.21 3.89 -11.73
CA LYS A 33 5.21 4.97 -11.68
C LYS A 33 3.93 4.53 -10.99
N THR A 34 3.49 3.29 -11.22
CA THR A 34 2.29 2.72 -10.58
C THR A 34 2.50 2.58 -9.09
N TRP A 35 3.65 2.06 -8.65
CA TRP A 35 3.98 1.98 -7.22
C TRP A 35 4.16 3.34 -6.56
N SER A 36 4.84 4.28 -7.22
CA SER A 36 4.95 5.66 -6.72
C SER A 36 3.58 6.30 -6.52
N LYS A 37 2.66 6.12 -7.49
CA LYS A 37 1.29 6.63 -7.39
C LYS A 37 0.50 5.93 -6.28
N ALA A 38 0.58 4.60 -6.19
CA ALA A 38 -0.13 3.82 -5.18
C ALA A 38 0.31 4.19 -3.76
N ILE A 39 1.61 4.38 -3.51
CA ILE A 39 2.13 4.78 -2.20
C ILE A 39 1.72 6.21 -1.85
N ARG A 40 1.82 7.13 -2.82
CA ARG A 40 1.49 8.55 -2.60
C ARG A 40 -0.01 8.76 -2.37
N ASP A 41 -0.82 8.22 -3.27
CA ASP A 41 -2.28 8.45 -3.28
C ASP A 41 -2.99 7.49 -2.32
N ARG A 42 -2.28 6.45 -1.85
CA ARG A 42 -2.78 5.38 -0.96
C ARG A 42 -4.05 4.71 -1.46
N ARG A 43 -4.34 4.80 -2.76
CA ARG A 43 -5.57 4.27 -3.35
C ARG A 43 -5.39 2.79 -3.69
N PRO A 44 -6.25 1.90 -3.15
CA PRO A 44 -6.22 0.50 -3.52
C PRO A 44 -6.77 0.34 -4.94
N THR A 45 -6.01 -0.33 -5.80
CA THR A 45 -6.47 -0.82 -7.10
C THR A 45 -6.36 -2.35 -7.13
N PRO A 46 -7.17 -3.05 -7.93
CA PRO A 46 -7.09 -4.52 -8.02
C PRO A 46 -5.66 -5.00 -8.30
N GLN A 47 -4.99 -4.38 -9.27
CA GLN A 47 -3.62 -4.72 -9.64
C GLN A 47 -2.62 -4.57 -8.47
N VAL A 48 -2.73 -3.49 -7.67
CA VAL A 48 -1.83 -3.28 -6.53
C VAL A 48 -2.14 -4.28 -5.40
N LEU A 49 -3.41 -4.60 -5.18
CA LEU A 49 -3.81 -5.58 -4.18
C LEU A 49 -3.36 -6.99 -4.54
N ASP A 50 -3.50 -7.40 -5.80
CA ASP A 50 -3.05 -8.70 -6.31
C ASP A 50 -1.52 -8.82 -6.21
N ALA A 51 -0.79 -7.76 -6.56
CA ALA A 51 0.66 -7.69 -6.40
C ALA A 51 1.07 -7.83 -4.93
N LEU A 52 0.43 -7.10 -4.02
CA LEU A 52 0.70 -7.19 -2.58
C LEU A 52 0.38 -8.58 -2.04
N ALA A 53 -0.74 -9.18 -2.42
CA ALA A 53 -1.11 -10.54 -2.04
C ALA A 53 -0.04 -11.56 -2.50
N THR A 54 0.42 -11.44 -3.75
CA THR A 54 1.48 -12.29 -4.31
C THR A 54 2.82 -12.11 -3.57
N LEU A 55 3.13 -10.90 -3.13
CA LEU A 55 4.31 -10.59 -2.33
C LEU A 55 4.18 -10.99 -0.85
N GLY A 56 3.02 -11.51 -0.44
CA GLY A 56 2.77 -12.03 0.90
C GLY A 56 2.17 -11.02 1.86
N ALA A 57 1.42 -10.03 1.36
CA ALA A 57 0.64 -9.12 2.20
C ALA A 57 -0.46 -9.85 2.97
N ARG A 58 -0.75 -9.36 4.18
CA ARG A 58 -1.80 -9.86 5.04
C ARG A 58 -3.15 -9.23 4.65
N PRO A 59 -4.16 -10.03 4.31
CA PRO A 59 -5.46 -9.50 3.85
C PRO A 59 -6.17 -8.68 4.93
N ASP A 60 -5.97 -9.02 6.20
CA ASP A 60 -6.52 -8.29 7.36
C ASP A 60 -5.78 -6.96 7.66
N ARG A 61 -4.67 -6.68 6.97
CA ARG A 61 -3.81 -5.50 7.22
C ARG A 61 -3.56 -4.62 6.00
N VAL A 62 -3.83 -5.10 4.80
CA VAL A 62 -3.47 -4.38 3.54
C VAL A 62 -4.34 -3.15 3.30
N LEU A 63 -5.56 -3.13 3.84
CA LEU A 63 -6.47 -1.99 3.80
C LEU A 63 -6.68 -1.42 5.19
N ILE A 64 -6.73 -0.09 5.28
CA ILE A 64 -7.22 0.64 6.45
C ILE A 64 -8.39 1.53 6.06
N ALA A 65 -9.29 1.78 7.01
CA ALA A 65 -10.30 2.81 6.83
C ALA A 65 -9.64 4.19 7.00
N GLU A 66 -9.88 5.08 6.05
CA GLU A 66 -9.66 6.51 6.23
C GLU A 66 -10.63 7.00 7.31
N GLU A 67 -10.08 7.52 8.41
CA GLU A 67 -10.89 8.13 9.45
C GLU A 67 -11.59 9.36 8.86
N PRO A 68 -12.91 9.51 9.08
CA PRO A 68 -13.55 10.78 8.80
C PRO A 68 -12.84 11.81 9.67
N ILE A 69 -12.28 12.84 9.02
CA ILE A 69 -11.80 14.04 9.71
C ILE A 69 -12.93 14.58 10.56
N SER A 70 -12.97 14.15 11.82
CA SER A 70 -13.90 14.66 12.80
C SER A 70 -13.35 16.02 13.17
N THR A 71 -13.77 17.05 12.44
CA THR A 71 -13.65 18.44 12.85
C THR A 71 -14.47 18.61 14.12
N SER A 72 -13.89 18.18 15.24
CA SER A 72 -14.33 18.58 16.57
C SER A 72 -14.03 20.07 16.73
N SER A 73 -14.92 20.90 16.17
CA SER A 73 -15.01 22.30 16.52
C SER A 73 -15.62 22.38 17.91
N ALA A 74 -14.75 22.47 18.93
CA ALA A 74 -15.19 22.88 20.25
C ALA A 74 -15.69 24.33 20.17
N ALA A 75 -16.95 24.53 20.57
CA ALA A 75 -17.60 25.83 20.74
C ALA A 75 -17.17 26.50 22.04
#